data_AF-A0A356T7P4-F1
#
_entry.id   AF-A0A356T7P4-F1
#
_cell.length_a   1.000
_cell.length_b   1.000
_cell.length_c   1.000
_cell.angle_alpha   90.00
_cell.angle_beta   90.00
_cell.angle_gamma   90.00
#
_symmetry.space_group_name_H-M   'P 1'
#
loop_
_entity.id
_entity.type
_entity.pdbx_description
1 polymer ?
#
loop_
_entity_poly.entity_id
_entity_poly.type
_entity_poly.pdbx_seq_one_letter_code
_entity_poly.pdbx_strand_id
1 'polypeptide(L)'
;MSSPAAPRRLPLPVLVGVAVVVVSACLLYYDQGPVDDAWITYRYARNLAEGAGFAFNPGHGQEQGSSTPLFTLLLASAHALGLDIPRIALVLSALSLCGIAVIILAAFHRRGALVGGVFAVALLLAQRDFVHVVVGGMETAFYVVLVLGAFELWARERRGLAFGVAALCVLTRLDGLAVPAALVAYALVAERRVPWRGVALPAAALALWLGVAWLLFGDPLPASWLAKRSHTGARLITWHFAHQWIASSPSHAALAALGAPLALTRPRDPFVLTTLLFACAYLVAFSLAGVEVYAWYLAPLQAAGAVLAGHGFARVWASLARGRPRP
;
A
#
# COMPACT_ATOMS: atom_id res chain seq x y z
N MET A 1 -21.76 22.34 22.61
CA MET A 1 -21.75 21.48 21.40
C MET A 1 -21.20 22.30 20.25
N SER A 2 -19.93 22.12 19.91
CA SER A 2 -19.30 22.80 18.78
C SER A 2 -19.82 22.21 17.47
N SER A 3 -20.34 23.06 16.59
CA SER A 3 -20.75 22.68 15.23
C SER A 3 -19.60 21.95 14.53
N PRO A 4 -19.83 20.84 13.81
CA PRO A 4 -18.76 20.17 13.08
C PRO A 4 -18.17 21.15 12.06
N ALA A 5 -16.88 21.45 12.22
CA ALA A 5 -16.17 22.31 11.28
C ALA A 5 -16.35 21.77 9.85
N ALA A 6 -16.73 22.64 8.92
CA ALA A 6 -16.92 22.28 7.53
C ALA A 6 -15.67 21.54 6.99
N PRO A 7 -15.84 20.53 6.11
CA PRO A 7 -14.72 19.79 5.56
C PRO A 7 -13.78 20.75 4.84
N ARG A 8 -12.55 20.90 5.36
CA ARG A 8 -11.54 21.75 4.74
C ARG A 8 -11.10 21.13 3.42
N ARG A 9 -11.34 21.84 2.32
CA ARG A 9 -10.86 21.45 0.98
C ARG A 9 -9.35 21.67 0.91
N LEU A 10 -8.65 20.77 0.22
CA LEU A 10 -7.23 20.97 -0.06
C LEU A 10 -7.04 22.24 -0.89
N PRO A 11 -6.00 23.05 -0.61
CA PRO A 11 -5.74 24.25 -1.39
C PRO A 11 -5.32 23.88 -2.81
N LEU A 12 -5.90 24.57 -3.81
CA LEU A 12 -5.68 24.30 -5.23
C LEU A 12 -4.19 24.26 -5.63
N PRO A 13 -3.32 25.16 -5.16
CA PRO A 13 -1.89 25.09 -5.48
C PRO A 13 -1.22 23.79 -5.03
N VAL A 14 -1.67 23.18 -3.93
CA VAL A 14 -1.14 21.89 -3.46
C VAL A 14 -1.57 20.77 -4.38
N LEU A 15 -2.83 20.76 -4.81
CA LEU A 15 -3.32 19.78 -5.78
C LEU A 15 -2.61 19.89 -7.13
N VAL A 16 -2.41 21.12 -7.61
CA VAL A 16 -1.67 21.39 -8.85
C VAL A 16 -0.22 20.95 -8.71
N GLY A 17 0.45 21.29 -7.59
CA GLY A 17 1.83 20.86 -7.34
C GLY A 17 1.98 19.34 -7.33
N VAL A 18 1.06 18.62 -6.68
CA VAL A 18 1.05 17.14 -6.71
C VAL A 18 0.83 16.62 -8.13
N ALA A 19 -0.15 17.15 -8.85
CA ALA A 19 -0.43 16.72 -10.22
C ALA A 19 0.82 16.91 -11.11
N VAL A 20 1.50 18.06 -11.01
CA VAL A 20 2.74 18.33 -11.75
C VAL A 20 3.81 17.30 -11.39
N VAL A 21 4.09 17.07 -10.11
CA VAL A 21 5.17 16.13 -9.71
C VAL A 21 4.83 14.69 -10.12
N VAL A 22 3.57 14.25 -9.95
CA VAL A 22 3.17 12.91 -10.36
C VAL A 22 3.26 12.74 -11.87
N VAL A 23 2.79 13.72 -12.64
CA VAL A 23 2.91 13.70 -14.10
C VAL A 23 4.38 13.70 -14.52
N SER A 24 5.23 14.55 -13.93
CA SER A 24 6.67 14.55 -14.21
C SER A 24 7.32 13.20 -13.88
N ALA A 25 7.00 12.60 -12.72
CA ALA A 25 7.49 11.27 -12.37
C ALA A 25 7.01 10.20 -13.35
N CYS A 26 5.75 10.25 -13.80
CA CYS A 26 5.26 9.31 -14.80
C CYS A 26 5.98 9.50 -16.14
N LEU A 27 6.17 10.74 -16.60
CA LEU A 27 6.85 11.04 -17.86
C LEU A 27 8.32 10.61 -17.86
N LEU A 28 9.04 10.83 -16.75
CA LEU A 28 10.45 10.44 -16.63
C LEU A 28 10.68 8.92 -16.70
N TYR A 29 9.67 8.13 -16.34
CA TYR A 29 9.76 6.67 -16.30
C TYR A 29 8.92 5.99 -17.38
N TYR A 30 8.13 6.75 -18.14
CA TYR A 30 7.26 6.22 -19.19
C TYR A 30 8.07 5.46 -20.26
N ASP A 31 9.22 6.01 -20.65
CA ASP A 31 10.09 5.43 -21.69
C ASP A 31 10.79 4.14 -21.24
N GLN A 32 10.81 3.83 -19.93
CA GLN A 32 11.38 2.57 -19.42
C GLN A 32 10.41 1.39 -19.57
N GLY A 33 9.13 1.67 -19.82
CA GLY A 33 8.10 0.65 -19.92
C GLY A 33 7.80 -0.05 -18.59
N PRO A 34 6.87 -1.03 -18.61
CA PRO A 34 6.58 -1.88 -17.46
C PRO A 34 7.81 -2.68 -17.03
N VAL A 35 7.98 -2.89 -15.73
CA VAL A 35 9.04 -3.77 -15.22
C VAL A 35 8.80 -5.21 -15.66
N ASP A 36 9.86 -6.00 -15.82
CA ASP A 36 9.80 -7.37 -16.33
C ASP A 36 8.76 -8.25 -15.61
N ASP A 37 8.69 -8.17 -14.28
CA ASP A 37 7.74 -8.92 -13.46
C ASP A 37 6.26 -8.58 -13.76
N ALA A 38 5.97 -7.37 -14.25
CA ALA A 38 4.60 -6.96 -14.57
C ALA A 38 4.02 -7.80 -15.73
N TRP A 39 4.87 -8.25 -16.65
CA TRP A 39 4.47 -9.07 -17.80
C TRP A 39 3.89 -10.42 -17.40
N ILE A 40 4.24 -10.93 -16.21
CA ILE A 40 3.62 -12.15 -15.67
C ILE A 40 2.12 -11.92 -15.53
N THR A 41 1.75 -10.88 -14.79
CA THR A 41 0.34 -10.52 -14.56
C THR A 41 -0.37 -10.16 -15.87
N TYR A 42 0.31 -9.50 -16.81
CA TYR A 42 -0.29 -9.12 -18.09
C TYR A 42 -0.64 -10.34 -18.94
N ARG A 43 0.21 -11.37 -18.92
CA ARG A 43 -0.07 -12.62 -19.63
C ARG A 43 -1.29 -13.35 -19.06
N TYR A 44 -1.42 -13.43 -17.73
CA TYR A 44 -2.63 -13.97 -17.10
C TYR A 44 -3.87 -13.16 -17.48
N ALA A 45 -3.78 -11.82 -17.44
CA ALA A 45 -4.89 -10.95 -17.78
C ALA A 45 -5.34 -11.13 -19.24
N ARG A 46 -4.38 -11.19 -20.18
CA ARG A 46 -4.67 -11.46 -21.59
C ARG A 46 -5.32 -12.82 -21.79
N ASN A 47 -4.71 -13.88 -21.28
CA ASN A 47 -5.22 -15.25 -21.46
C ASN A 47 -6.63 -15.40 -20.86
N LEU A 48 -6.89 -14.76 -19.72
CA LEU A 48 -8.22 -14.77 -19.11
C LEU A 48 -9.25 -14.05 -19.98
N ALA A 49 -8.91 -12.89 -20.52
CA ALA A 49 -9.77 -12.11 -21.40
C ALA A 49 -10.01 -12.79 -22.76
N GLU A 50 -9.04 -13.53 -23.28
CA GLU A 50 -9.13 -14.31 -24.52
C GLU A 50 -9.83 -15.68 -24.34
N GLY A 51 -10.28 -16.01 -23.13
CA GLY A 51 -11.02 -17.24 -22.84
C GLY A 51 -10.14 -18.48 -22.62
N ALA A 52 -8.81 -18.32 -22.54
CA ALA A 52 -7.87 -19.40 -22.24
C ALA A 52 -7.78 -19.73 -20.73
N GLY A 53 -8.53 -19.01 -19.90
CA GLY A 53 -8.59 -19.21 -18.44
C GLY A 53 -7.46 -18.50 -17.68
N PHE A 54 -7.46 -18.65 -16.35
CA PHE A 54 -6.44 -18.08 -15.47
C PHE A 54 -5.17 -18.95 -15.48
N ALA A 55 -4.43 -18.91 -16.59
CA ALA A 55 -3.22 -19.72 -16.78
C ALA A 55 -2.12 -18.87 -17.43
N PHE A 56 -0.84 -19.16 -17.12
CA PHE A 56 0.29 -18.52 -17.81
C PHE A 56 0.55 -19.12 -19.19
N ASN A 57 0.67 -20.45 -19.25
CA ASN A 57 0.84 -21.24 -20.47
C ASN A 57 -0.41 -22.09 -20.73
N PRO A 58 -1.39 -21.62 -21.51
CA PRO A 58 -2.58 -22.41 -21.83
C PRO A 58 -2.21 -23.78 -22.39
N GLY A 59 -2.87 -24.84 -21.93
CA GLY A 59 -2.64 -26.22 -22.39
C GLY A 59 -1.53 -27.00 -21.67
N HIS A 60 -0.67 -26.36 -20.87
CA HIS A 60 0.45 -27.01 -20.17
C HIS A 60 0.28 -27.09 -18.64
N GLY A 61 -0.98 -27.12 -18.17
CA GLY A 61 -1.33 -27.07 -16.74
C GLY A 61 -1.49 -25.64 -16.23
N GLN A 62 -2.27 -25.47 -15.16
CA GLN A 62 -2.46 -24.17 -14.51
C GLN A 62 -1.36 -24.01 -13.45
N GLU A 63 -0.33 -23.24 -13.77
CA GLU A 63 0.70 -22.84 -12.81
C GLU A 63 0.23 -21.59 -12.04
N GLN A 64 0.51 -21.50 -10.75
CA GLN A 64 0.12 -20.35 -9.92
C GLN A 64 1.25 -19.31 -9.87
N GLY A 65 1.39 -18.54 -10.95
CA GLY A 65 2.43 -17.51 -11.11
C GLY A 65 2.03 -16.11 -10.66
N SER A 66 0.74 -15.76 -10.72
CA SER A 66 0.23 -14.46 -10.25
C SER A 66 -0.47 -14.63 -8.89
N SER A 67 -0.05 -13.82 -7.92
CA SER A 67 -0.64 -13.76 -6.57
C SER A 67 -1.49 -12.48 -6.39
N THR A 68 -2.02 -11.95 -7.49
CA THR A 68 -2.63 -10.61 -7.57
C THR A 68 -4.00 -10.60 -8.27
N PRO A 69 -4.94 -11.46 -7.87
CA PRO A 69 -6.13 -11.76 -8.66
C PRO A 69 -7.02 -10.54 -8.95
N LEU A 70 -7.18 -9.62 -7.99
CA LEU A 70 -7.97 -8.41 -8.24
C LEU A 70 -7.35 -7.56 -9.35
N PHE A 71 -6.04 -7.37 -9.34
CA PHE A 71 -5.36 -6.57 -10.36
C PHE A 71 -5.39 -7.28 -11.72
N THR A 72 -5.18 -8.60 -11.75
CA THR A 72 -5.33 -9.42 -12.97
C THR A 72 -6.72 -9.29 -13.57
N LEU A 73 -7.78 -9.37 -12.76
CA LEU A 73 -9.17 -9.22 -13.22
C LEU A 73 -9.47 -7.82 -13.75
N LEU A 74 -8.92 -6.77 -13.12
CA LEU A 74 -9.06 -5.39 -13.60
C LEU A 74 -8.42 -5.23 -14.99
N LEU A 75 -7.20 -5.74 -15.18
CA LEU A 75 -6.50 -5.69 -16.47
C LEU A 75 -7.18 -6.56 -17.53
N ALA A 76 -7.66 -7.76 -17.17
CA ALA A 76 -8.40 -8.63 -18.09
C ALA A 76 -9.70 -7.96 -18.55
N SER A 77 -10.43 -7.32 -17.63
CA SER A 77 -11.66 -6.58 -17.95
C SER A 77 -11.38 -5.41 -18.90
N ALA A 78 -10.30 -4.67 -18.66
CA ALA A 78 -9.87 -3.59 -19.56
C ALA A 78 -9.49 -4.14 -20.96
N HIS A 79 -8.79 -5.27 -21.01
CA HIS A 79 -8.39 -5.90 -22.27
C HIS A 79 -9.59 -6.40 -23.08
N ALA A 80 -10.58 -6.99 -22.41
CA ALA A 80 -11.84 -7.41 -23.04
C ALA A 80 -12.61 -6.23 -23.69
N LEU A 81 -12.37 -5.00 -23.24
CA LEU A 81 -12.89 -3.76 -23.83
C LEU A 81 -12.01 -3.20 -24.97
N GLY A 82 -10.97 -3.93 -25.38
CA GLY A 82 -10.04 -3.52 -26.44
C GLY A 82 -8.91 -2.60 -25.98
N LEU A 83 -8.69 -2.46 -24.66
CA LEU A 83 -7.59 -1.65 -24.15
C LEU A 83 -6.27 -2.45 -24.12
N ASP A 84 -5.17 -1.75 -24.37
CA ASP A 84 -3.83 -2.29 -24.26
C ASP A 84 -3.43 -2.46 -22.78
N ILE A 85 -3.03 -3.68 -22.40
CA ILE A 85 -2.77 -4.05 -21.00
C ILE A 85 -1.60 -3.24 -20.39
N PRO A 86 -0.42 -3.15 -21.03
CA PRO A 86 0.67 -2.30 -20.54
C PRO A 86 0.24 -0.85 -20.30
N ARG A 87 -0.45 -0.23 -21.27
CA ARG A 87 -0.91 1.17 -21.14
C ARG A 87 -1.88 1.35 -19.98
N ILE A 88 -2.90 0.50 -19.86
CA ILE A 88 -3.88 0.66 -18.77
C ILE A 88 -3.24 0.39 -17.41
N ALA A 89 -2.27 -0.52 -17.32
CA ALA A 89 -1.53 -0.76 -16.09
C ALA A 89 -0.70 0.46 -15.66
N LEU A 90 -0.01 1.13 -16.60
CA LEU A 90 0.72 2.37 -16.32
C LEU A 90 -0.23 3.51 -15.90
N VAL A 91 -1.40 3.63 -16.55
CA VAL A 91 -2.43 4.59 -16.16
C VAL A 91 -2.94 4.32 -14.75
N LEU A 92 -3.22 3.06 -14.40
CA LEU A 92 -3.63 2.68 -13.04
C LEU A 92 -2.54 2.98 -12.01
N SER A 93 -1.28 2.75 -12.35
CA SER A 93 -0.12 3.13 -11.52
C SER A 93 -0.08 4.64 -11.26
N ALA A 94 -0.21 5.46 -12.31
CA ALA A 94 -0.20 6.93 -12.21
C ALA A 94 -1.38 7.46 -11.38
N LEU A 95 -2.59 6.96 -11.64
CA LEU A 95 -3.79 7.33 -10.88
C LEU A 95 -3.67 6.93 -9.41
N SER A 96 -3.08 5.77 -9.13
CA SER A 96 -2.84 5.30 -7.77
C SER A 96 -1.81 6.18 -7.05
N LEU A 97 -0.73 6.59 -7.72
CA LEU A 97 0.26 7.51 -7.17
C LEU A 97 -0.35 8.88 -6.84
N CYS A 98 -1.19 9.43 -7.72
CA CYS A 98 -2.01 10.61 -7.42
C CYS A 98 -2.89 10.39 -6.18
N GLY A 99 -3.58 9.26 -6.11
CA GLY A 99 -4.43 8.89 -4.99
C GLY A 99 -3.67 8.81 -3.66
N ILE A 100 -2.48 8.23 -3.66
CA ILE A 100 -1.58 8.16 -2.49
C ILE A 100 -1.29 9.58 -1.95
N ALA A 101 -0.84 10.48 -2.83
CA ALA A 101 -0.52 11.85 -2.43
C ALA A 101 -1.75 12.60 -1.92
N VAL A 102 -2.89 12.49 -2.61
CA VAL A 102 -4.16 13.12 -2.21
C VAL A 102 -4.65 12.60 -0.86
N ILE A 103 -4.62 11.29 -0.62
CA ILE A 103 -5.03 10.70 0.66
C ILE A 103 -4.16 11.21 1.80
N ILE A 104 -2.83 11.20 1.64
CA ILE A 104 -1.89 11.70 2.65
C ILE A 104 -2.17 13.17 2.95
N LEU A 105 -2.21 14.02 1.92
CA LEU A 105 -2.45 15.46 2.10
C LEU A 105 -3.80 15.75 2.73
N ALA A 106 -4.87 15.10 2.27
CA ALA A 106 -6.21 15.27 2.83
C ALA A 106 -6.25 14.79 4.29
N ALA A 107 -5.65 13.65 4.60
CA ALA A 107 -5.58 13.12 5.97
C ALA A 107 -4.89 14.13 6.90
N PHE A 108 -3.73 14.66 6.52
CA PHE A 108 -2.98 15.64 7.31
C PHE A 108 -3.67 17.02 7.38
N HIS A 109 -4.27 17.48 6.28
CA HIS A 109 -4.97 18.76 6.24
C HIS A 109 -6.16 18.80 7.20
N ARG A 110 -6.94 17.72 7.25
CA ARG A 110 -8.07 17.58 8.19
C ARG A 110 -7.65 17.62 9.65
N ARG A 111 -6.39 17.25 9.93
CA ARG A 111 -5.76 17.29 11.25
C ARG A 111 -5.06 18.62 11.55
N GLY A 112 -5.18 19.61 10.68
CA GLY A 112 -4.49 20.89 10.82
C GLY A 112 -2.96 20.79 10.67
N ALA A 113 -2.47 19.70 10.08
CA ALA A 113 -1.06 19.35 9.99
C ALA A 113 -0.58 19.26 8.53
N LEU A 114 -1.14 20.08 7.62
CA LEU A 114 -0.85 20.02 6.18
C LEU A 114 0.66 20.01 5.87
N VAL A 115 1.45 20.78 6.61
CA VAL A 115 2.92 20.81 6.50
C VAL A 115 3.55 19.42 6.65
N GLY A 116 3.05 18.59 7.57
CA GLY A 116 3.48 17.20 7.71
C GLY A 116 3.06 16.31 6.54
N GLY A 117 1.88 16.56 5.96
CA GLY A 117 1.42 15.85 4.76
C GLY A 117 2.26 16.18 3.53
N VAL A 118 2.60 17.46 3.34
CA VAL A 118 3.50 17.90 2.27
C VAL A 118 4.88 17.29 2.46
N PHE A 119 5.41 17.29 3.67
CA PHE A 119 6.68 16.63 3.99
C PHE A 119 6.64 15.13 3.69
N ALA A 120 5.59 14.42 4.09
CA ALA A 120 5.43 12.99 3.81
C ALA A 120 5.41 12.69 2.30
N VAL A 121 4.65 13.45 1.52
CA VAL A 121 4.57 13.27 0.06
C VAL A 121 5.90 13.60 -0.61
N ALA A 122 6.54 14.72 -0.24
CA ALA A 122 7.85 15.09 -0.77
C ALA A 122 8.91 14.04 -0.45
N LEU A 123 8.90 13.51 0.77
CA LEU A 123 9.78 12.46 1.21
C LEU A 123 9.57 11.17 0.39
N LEU A 124 8.33 10.75 0.13
CA LEU A 124 8.05 9.59 -0.74
C LEU A 124 8.56 9.78 -2.16
N LEU A 125 8.25 10.91 -2.77
CA LEU A 125 8.57 11.17 -4.18
C LEU A 125 10.07 11.40 -4.40
N ALA A 126 10.82 11.73 -3.35
CA ALA A 126 12.29 11.78 -3.39
C ALA A 126 12.94 10.38 -3.43
N GLN A 127 12.21 9.30 -3.16
CA GLN A 127 12.74 7.94 -3.22
C GLN A 127 12.68 7.40 -4.65
N ARG A 128 13.83 7.33 -5.29
CA ARG A 128 13.97 6.74 -6.63
C ARG A 128 13.38 5.32 -6.71
N ASP A 129 13.69 4.47 -5.72
CA ASP A 129 13.23 3.07 -5.71
C ASP A 129 11.72 2.96 -5.54
N PHE A 130 11.13 3.79 -4.67
CA PHE A 130 9.68 3.85 -4.51
C PHE A 130 9.02 4.26 -5.83
N VAL A 131 9.47 5.37 -6.42
CA VAL A 131 8.90 5.91 -7.66
C VAL A 131 8.99 4.89 -8.79
N HIS A 132 10.18 4.30 -9.01
CA HIS A 132 10.41 3.28 -10.03
C HIS A 132 9.44 2.09 -9.89
N VAL A 133 9.24 1.60 -8.66
CA VAL A 133 8.33 0.50 -8.38
C VAL A 133 6.87 0.86 -8.63
N VAL A 134 6.40 2.03 -8.15
CA VAL A 134 4.98 2.38 -8.22
C VAL A 134 4.56 2.77 -9.63
N VAL A 135 5.46 3.33 -10.45
CA VAL A 135 5.19 3.62 -11.87
C VAL A 135 5.43 2.44 -12.80
N GLY A 136 6.03 1.34 -12.31
CA GLY A 136 6.45 0.19 -13.12
C GLY A 136 5.33 -0.70 -13.68
N GLY A 137 4.06 -0.27 -13.61
CA GLY A 137 2.92 -1.00 -14.18
C GLY A 137 2.50 -2.26 -13.42
N MET A 138 3.01 -2.45 -12.20
CA MET A 138 2.57 -3.51 -11.28
C MET A 138 1.40 -3.04 -10.41
N GLU A 139 0.78 -3.98 -9.71
CA GLU A 139 -0.28 -3.72 -8.73
C GLU A 139 0.19 -2.91 -7.53
N THR A 140 1.49 -2.68 -7.36
CA THR A 140 2.09 -2.09 -6.15
C THR A 140 1.50 -0.73 -5.79
N ALA A 141 1.40 0.20 -6.76
CA ALA A 141 0.80 1.50 -6.50
C ALA A 141 -0.68 1.39 -6.12
N PHE A 142 -1.40 0.54 -6.85
CA PHE A 142 -2.81 0.24 -6.61
C PHE A 142 -3.03 -0.34 -5.20
N TYR A 143 -2.16 -1.24 -4.78
CA TYR A 143 -2.17 -1.79 -3.43
C TYR A 143 -1.92 -0.70 -2.37
N VAL A 144 -0.89 0.14 -2.53
CA VAL A 144 -0.55 1.18 -1.55
C VAL A 144 -1.68 2.22 -1.41
N VAL A 145 -2.35 2.61 -2.51
CA VAL A 145 -3.50 3.52 -2.42
C VAL A 145 -4.68 2.88 -1.67
N LEU A 146 -4.94 1.59 -1.84
CA LEU A 146 -5.96 0.86 -1.09
C LEU A 146 -5.61 0.78 0.41
N VAL A 147 -4.34 0.50 0.75
CA VAL A 147 -3.84 0.46 2.14
C VAL A 147 -4.10 1.79 2.85
N LEU A 148 -3.66 2.91 2.26
CA LEU A 148 -3.87 4.24 2.84
C LEU A 148 -5.35 4.64 2.86
N GLY A 149 -6.11 4.25 1.82
CA GLY A 149 -7.55 4.44 1.75
C GLY A 149 -8.29 3.75 2.90
N ALA A 150 -7.93 2.50 3.21
CA ALA A 150 -8.50 1.76 4.33
C ALA A 150 -8.22 2.46 5.67
N PHE A 151 -7.00 2.94 5.90
CA PHE A 151 -6.64 3.64 7.14
C PHE A 151 -7.36 4.98 7.28
N GLU A 152 -7.49 5.73 6.19
CA GLU A 152 -8.20 7.00 6.18
C GLU A 152 -9.72 6.82 6.35
N LEU A 153 -10.31 5.77 5.76
CA LEU A 153 -11.71 5.37 6.01
C LEU A 153 -11.93 4.96 7.45
N TRP A 154 -11.00 4.19 8.03
CA TRP A 154 -11.01 3.82 9.44
C TRP A 154 -10.99 5.06 10.34
N ALA A 155 -10.07 5.98 10.07
CA ALA A 155 -9.96 7.25 10.80
C ALA A 155 -11.16 8.20 10.60
N ARG A 156 -11.97 7.95 9.57
CA ARG A 156 -13.26 8.63 9.31
C ARG A 156 -14.45 7.93 9.96
N GLU A 157 -14.21 6.94 10.82
CA GLU A 157 -15.25 6.11 11.45
C GLU A 157 -16.11 5.32 10.44
N ARG A 158 -15.67 5.19 9.17
CA ARG A 158 -16.35 4.43 8.11
C ARG A 158 -15.90 2.97 8.13
N ARG A 159 -16.07 2.29 9.26
CA ARG A 159 -15.50 0.94 9.53
C ARG A 159 -15.87 -0.12 8.50
N GLY A 160 -17.13 -0.17 8.05
CA GLY A 160 -17.56 -1.14 7.04
C GLY A 160 -16.81 -0.97 5.71
N LEU A 161 -16.67 0.27 5.25
CA LEU A 161 -15.90 0.58 4.04
C LEU A 161 -14.40 0.31 4.23
N ALA A 162 -13.84 0.61 5.41
CA ALA A 162 -12.44 0.31 5.71
C ALA A 162 -12.15 -1.20 5.60
N PHE A 163 -13.03 -2.05 6.14
CA PHE A 163 -12.90 -3.50 6.00
C PHE A 163 -13.20 -4.00 4.58
N GLY A 164 -14.11 -3.36 3.84
CA GLY A 164 -14.32 -3.63 2.43
C GLY A 164 -13.08 -3.36 1.59
N VAL A 165 -12.43 -2.21 1.80
CA VAL A 165 -11.15 -1.89 1.13
C VAL A 165 -10.03 -2.82 1.61
N ALA A 166 -9.99 -3.19 2.89
CA ALA A 166 -9.05 -4.20 3.39
C ALA A 166 -9.24 -5.58 2.72
N ALA A 167 -10.47 -5.96 2.38
CA ALA A 167 -10.73 -7.16 1.60
C ALA A 167 -10.18 -7.06 0.16
N LEU A 168 -10.30 -5.88 -0.47
CA LEU A 168 -9.66 -5.62 -1.76
C LEU A 168 -8.13 -5.68 -1.67
N CYS A 169 -7.53 -5.20 -0.57
CA CYS A 169 -6.10 -5.37 -0.33
C CYS A 169 -5.68 -6.84 -0.33
N VAL A 170 -6.43 -7.70 0.36
CA VAL A 170 -6.19 -9.16 0.41
C VAL A 170 -6.31 -9.82 -0.97
N LEU A 171 -7.28 -9.39 -1.80
CA LEU A 171 -7.40 -9.87 -3.19
C LEU A 171 -6.38 -9.23 -4.14
N THR A 172 -5.77 -8.11 -3.76
CA THR A 172 -4.71 -7.52 -4.58
C THR A 172 -3.41 -8.26 -4.34
N ARG A 173 -3.10 -8.62 -3.09
CA ARG A 173 -1.88 -9.31 -2.69
C ARG A 173 -2.10 -10.08 -1.39
N LEU A 174 -1.42 -11.22 -1.22
CA LEU A 174 -1.49 -12.01 0.03
C LEU A 174 -0.96 -11.24 1.26
N ASP A 175 0.05 -10.38 1.08
CA ASP A 175 0.53 -9.49 2.15
C ASP A 175 -0.46 -8.38 2.52
N GLY A 176 -1.54 -8.23 1.75
CA GLY A 176 -2.73 -7.46 2.08
C GLY A 176 -3.40 -7.85 3.38
N LEU A 177 -3.14 -9.04 3.92
CA LEU A 177 -3.60 -9.48 5.25
C LEU A 177 -3.07 -8.61 6.40
N ALA A 178 -1.96 -7.90 6.20
CA ALA A 178 -1.45 -6.95 7.19
C ALA A 178 -2.41 -5.76 7.42
N VAL A 179 -3.23 -5.42 6.43
CA VAL A 179 -4.20 -4.31 6.51
C VAL A 179 -5.33 -4.60 7.51
N PRO A 180 -6.15 -5.67 7.37
CA PRO A 180 -7.17 -5.97 8.36
C PRO A 180 -6.55 -6.30 9.73
N ALA A 181 -5.35 -6.89 9.79
CA ALA A 181 -4.63 -7.10 11.04
C ALA A 181 -4.33 -5.77 11.76
N ALA A 182 -3.88 -4.73 11.03
CA ALA A 182 -3.65 -3.41 11.58
C ALA A 182 -4.93 -2.74 12.10
N LEU A 183 -6.04 -2.88 11.38
CA LEU A 183 -7.35 -2.34 11.80
C LEU A 183 -7.84 -3.02 13.08
N VAL A 184 -7.72 -4.35 13.16
CA VAL A 184 -8.06 -5.12 14.37
C VAL A 184 -7.13 -4.74 15.52
N ALA A 185 -5.82 -4.64 15.29
CA ALA A 185 -4.86 -4.22 16.29
C ALA A 185 -5.19 -2.82 16.84
N TYR A 186 -5.58 -1.88 15.97
CA TYR A 186 -6.04 -0.57 16.41
C TYR A 186 -7.26 -0.69 17.33
N ALA A 187 -8.28 -1.44 16.91
CA ALA A 187 -9.50 -1.63 17.70
C ALA A 187 -9.21 -2.27 19.08
N LEU A 188 -8.25 -3.19 19.16
CA LEU A 188 -7.83 -3.79 20.43
C LEU A 188 -7.07 -2.79 21.33
N VAL A 189 -6.08 -2.08 20.77
CA VAL A 189 -5.16 -1.21 21.53
C VAL A 189 -5.79 0.12 21.92
N ALA A 190 -6.61 0.70 21.04
CA ALA A 190 -7.21 2.02 21.22
C ALA A 190 -8.64 1.95 21.75
N GLU A 191 -9.42 0.95 21.34
CA GLU A 191 -10.85 0.87 21.61
C GLU A 191 -11.24 -0.30 22.53
N ARG A 192 -10.31 -1.22 22.81
CA ARG A 192 -10.51 -2.44 23.64
C ARG A 192 -11.68 -3.30 23.19
N ARG A 193 -11.88 -3.41 21.87
CA ARG A 193 -12.94 -4.23 21.28
C ARG A 193 -12.44 -4.99 20.06
N VAL A 194 -13.08 -6.12 19.79
CA VAL A 194 -12.81 -6.92 18.59
C VAL A 194 -13.91 -6.65 17.56
N PRO A 195 -13.57 -6.18 16.34
CA PRO A 195 -14.56 -5.87 15.31
C PRO A 195 -14.95 -7.10 14.49
N TRP A 196 -15.46 -8.17 15.13
CA TRP A 196 -15.75 -9.47 14.50
C TRP A 196 -16.56 -9.39 13.20
N ARG A 197 -17.60 -8.53 13.18
CA ARG A 197 -18.45 -8.32 11.99
C ARG A 197 -17.67 -7.75 10.81
N GLY A 198 -16.67 -6.91 11.07
CA GLY A 198 -15.83 -6.32 10.03
C GLY A 198 -14.80 -7.30 9.47
N VAL A 199 -14.28 -8.20 10.31
CA VAL A 199 -13.29 -9.22 9.92
C VAL A 199 -13.86 -10.24 8.93
N ALA A 200 -15.18 -10.46 8.94
CA ALA A 200 -15.84 -11.41 8.04
C ALA A 200 -15.57 -11.11 6.55
N LEU A 201 -15.50 -9.84 6.14
CA LEU A 201 -15.27 -9.46 4.74
C LEU A 201 -13.87 -9.84 4.22
N PRO A 202 -12.76 -9.39 4.83
CA PRO A 202 -11.42 -9.81 4.39
C PRO A 202 -11.19 -11.32 4.57
N ALA A 203 -11.80 -11.95 5.58
CA ALA A 203 -11.73 -13.41 5.74
C ALA A 203 -12.45 -14.14 4.61
N ALA A 204 -13.64 -13.69 4.22
CA ALA A 204 -14.37 -14.24 3.08
C ALA A 204 -13.63 -14.02 1.76
N ALA A 205 -13.01 -12.85 1.58
CA ALA A 205 -12.19 -12.57 0.40
C ALA A 205 -10.96 -13.48 0.32
N LEU A 206 -10.26 -13.70 1.45
CA LEU A 206 -9.18 -14.68 1.52
C LEU A 206 -9.68 -16.08 1.18
N ALA A 207 -10.75 -16.54 1.83
CA ALA A 207 -11.31 -17.87 1.62
C ALA A 207 -11.76 -18.08 0.17
N LEU A 208 -12.39 -17.08 -0.45
CA LEU A 208 -12.77 -17.09 -1.85
C LEU A 208 -11.54 -17.29 -2.74
N TRP A 209 -10.48 -16.49 -2.52
CA TRP A 209 -9.27 -16.62 -3.32
C TRP A 209 -8.58 -17.96 -3.12
N LEU A 210 -8.42 -18.43 -1.88
CA LEU A 210 -7.81 -19.73 -1.60
C LEU A 210 -8.62 -20.89 -2.20
N GLY A 211 -9.95 -20.79 -2.20
CA GLY A 211 -10.85 -21.76 -2.84
C GLY A 211 -10.71 -21.75 -4.36
N VAL A 212 -10.70 -20.57 -4.99
CA VAL A 212 -10.44 -20.44 -6.43
C VAL A 212 -9.05 -20.97 -6.79
N ALA A 213 -8.05 -20.64 -5.98
CA ALA A 213 -6.68 -21.09 -6.17
C ALA A 213 -6.57 -22.63 -6.08
N TRP A 214 -7.25 -23.24 -5.10
CA TRP A 214 -7.33 -24.70 -5.01
C TRP A 214 -7.98 -25.32 -6.24
N LEU A 215 -9.14 -24.79 -6.68
CA LEU A 215 -9.89 -25.35 -7.80
C LEU A 215 -9.14 -25.26 -9.13
N LEU A 216 -8.38 -24.18 -9.32
CA LEU A 216 -7.63 -23.93 -10.55
C LEU A 216 -6.26 -24.65 -10.52
N PHE A 217 -5.49 -24.45 -9.46
CA PHE A 217 -4.08 -24.83 -9.42
C PHE A 217 -3.81 -26.12 -8.63
N GLY A 218 -4.80 -26.68 -7.93
CA GLY A 218 -4.65 -27.85 -7.06
C GLY A 218 -3.96 -27.56 -5.72
N ASP A 219 -3.39 -26.36 -5.53
CA ASP A 219 -2.77 -25.91 -4.28
C ASP A 219 -3.24 -24.47 -3.97
N PRO A 220 -3.72 -24.19 -2.75
CA PRO A 220 -4.14 -22.85 -2.35
C PRO A 220 -2.97 -21.86 -2.19
N LEU A 221 -1.73 -22.35 -2.04
CA LEU A 221 -0.54 -21.52 -1.93
C LEU A 221 0.20 -21.41 -3.27
N PRO A 222 0.73 -20.22 -3.62
CA PRO A 222 1.46 -20.06 -4.87
C PRO A 222 2.73 -20.91 -4.89
N ALA A 223 2.93 -21.69 -5.96
CA ALA A 223 4.18 -22.41 -6.19
C ALA A 223 5.39 -21.46 -6.20
N SER A 224 5.21 -20.22 -6.64
CA SER A 224 6.22 -19.16 -6.59
C SER A 224 6.65 -18.79 -5.17
N TRP A 225 5.76 -18.92 -4.18
CA TRP A 225 6.09 -18.67 -2.77
C TRP A 225 6.99 -19.77 -2.20
N LEU A 226 6.71 -21.04 -2.52
CA LEU A 226 7.58 -22.17 -2.18
C LEU A 226 8.97 -22.02 -2.80
N ALA A 227 9.04 -21.65 -4.09
CA ALA A 227 10.30 -21.41 -4.79
C ALA A 227 11.11 -20.25 -4.18
N LYS A 228 10.44 -19.15 -3.78
CA LYS A 228 11.10 -18.00 -3.14
C LYS A 228 11.61 -18.33 -1.73
N ARG A 229 10.99 -19.27 -1.02
CA ARG A 229 11.51 -19.78 0.25
C ARG A 229 12.75 -20.66 0.06
N SER A 230 12.81 -21.49 -0.98
CA SER A 230 13.95 -22.39 -1.21
C SER A 230 15.24 -21.67 -1.58
N HIS A 231 15.17 -20.49 -2.22
CA HIS A 231 16.36 -19.67 -2.54
C HIS A 231 16.97 -18.99 -1.31
N THR A 232 16.20 -18.83 -0.23
CA THR A 232 16.66 -18.16 1.00
C THR A 232 17.15 -19.22 1.98
N GLY A 233 18.47 -19.42 2.08
CA GLY A 233 19.05 -20.38 3.04
C GLY A 233 18.58 -20.13 4.48
N ALA A 234 18.27 -21.20 5.23
CA ALA A 234 17.59 -21.22 6.53
C ALA A 234 18.18 -20.34 7.67
N ARG A 235 19.32 -19.66 7.45
CA ARG A 235 20.14 -19.02 8.51
C ARG A 235 20.01 -17.48 8.62
N LEU A 236 19.18 -16.81 7.84
CA LEU A 236 19.06 -15.32 7.84
C LEU A 236 17.63 -14.77 8.12
N ILE A 237 16.78 -15.55 8.80
CA ILE A 237 15.31 -15.48 8.72
C ILE A 237 14.63 -14.53 9.74
N THR A 238 15.08 -13.28 9.90
CA THR A 238 14.17 -12.27 10.52
C THR A 238 14.63 -10.85 10.24
N TRP A 239 15.94 -10.61 10.32
CA TRP A 239 16.52 -9.28 10.19
C TRP A 239 16.66 -8.79 8.75
N HIS A 240 16.58 -9.70 7.78
CA HIS A 240 16.88 -9.38 6.38
C HIS A 240 15.90 -8.36 5.79
N PHE A 241 14.59 -8.48 6.06
CA PHE A 241 13.58 -7.56 5.50
C PHE A 241 13.70 -6.14 6.08
N ALA A 242 13.81 -6.03 7.41
CA ALA A 242 14.02 -4.74 8.08
C ALA A 242 15.36 -4.11 7.67
N HIS A 243 16.43 -4.91 7.58
CA HIS A 243 17.73 -4.46 7.12
C HIS A 243 17.67 -3.96 5.67
N GLN A 244 17.01 -4.69 4.77
CA GLN A 244 16.84 -4.25 3.38
C GLN A 244 16.04 -2.96 3.27
N TRP A 245 14.97 -2.80 4.05
CA TRP A 245 14.24 -1.54 4.09
C TRP A 245 15.14 -0.39 4.53
N ILE A 246 15.87 -0.56 5.63
CA ILE A 246 16.82 0.44 6.14
C ILE A 246 17.92 0.72 5.11
N ALA A 247 18.50 -0.31 4.49
CA ALA A 247 19.57 -0.18 3.51
C ALA A 247 19.10 0.51 2.22
N SER A 248 17.86 0.24 1.77
CA SER A 248 17.27 0.88 0.58
C SER A 248 16.98 2.36 0.78
N SER A 249 16.72 2.80 2.02
CA SER A 249 16.40 4.20 2.31
C SER A 249 16.71 4.58 3.77
N PRO A 250 17.99 4.74 4.14
CA PRO A 250 18.39 4.93 5.54
C PRO A 250 17.79 6.20 6.17
N SER A 251 17.75 7.29 5.41
CA SER A 251 17.17 8.57 5.85
C SER A 251 15.67 8.46 6.11
N HIS A 252 14.93 7.77 5.24
CA HIS A 252 13.49 7.53 5.43
C HIS A 252 13.21 6.64 6.63
N ALA A 253 13.97 5.55 6.78
CA ALA A 253 13.84 4.68 7.93
C ALA A 253 14.14 5.43 9.25
N ALA A 254 15.19 6.27 9.26
CA ALA A 254 15.52 7.10 10.42
C ALA A 254 14.40 8.11 10.74
N LEU A 255 13.90 8.85 9.75
CA LEU A 255 12.83 9.83 9.95
C LEU A 255 11.51 9.15 10.39
N ALA A 256 11.20 7.97 9.85
CA ALA A 256 10.06 7.17 10.28
C ALA A 256 10.24 6.70 11.73
N ALA A 257 11.43 6.25 12.12
CA ALA A 257 11.74 5.83 13.48
C ALA A 257 11.63 6.98 14.49
N LEU A 258 12.00 8.21 14.10
CA LEU A 258 11.81 9.41 14.93
C LEU A 258 10.32 9.80 15.05
N GLY A 259 9.54 9.60 13.99
CA GLY A 259 8.11 9.90 13.97
C GLY A 259 7.24 8.85 14.68
N ALA A 260 7.64 7.58 14.68
CA ALA A 260 6.85 6.46 15.19
C ALA A 260 6.45 6.57 16.68
N PRO A 261 7.35 6.92 17.62
CA PRO A 261 6.97 7.09 19.03
C PRO A 261 5.89 8.15 19.24
N LEU A 262 5.87 9.18 18.38
CA LEU A 262 4.90 10.27 18.48
C LEU A 262 3.47 9.80 18.15
N ALA A 263 3.31 8.76 17.34
CA ALA A 263 2.02 8.15 17.04
C ALA A 263 1.35 7.52 18.29
N LEU A 264 2.13 7.16 19.31
CA LEU A 264 1.64 6.54 20.54
C LEU A 264 1.17 7.56 21.59
N THR A 265 1.57 8.82 21.44
CA THR A 265 1.20 9.89 22.38
C THR A 265 -0.29 10.20 22.32
N ARG A 266 -0.87 10.69 23.42
CA ARG A 266 -2.29 11.05 23.49
C ARG A 266 -2.55 12.51 23.08
N PRO A 267 -3.71 12.81 22.45
CA PRO A 267 -4.68 11.85 21.90
C PRO A 267 -4.11 11.10 20.69
N ARG A 268 -4.39 9.80 20.59
CA ARG A 268 -3.87 8.95 19.52
C ARG A 268 -4.62 9.24 18.22
N ASP A 269 -3.91 9.60 17.18
CA ASP A 269 -4.52 9.80 15.87
C ASP A 269 -4.84 8.45 15.21
N PRO A 270 -6.10 8.19 14.81
CA PRO A 270 -6.46 6.89 14.24
C PRO A 270 -5.72 6.53 12.96
N PHE A 271 -5.45 7.50 12.07
CA PHE A 271 -4.75 7.25 10.82
C PHE A 271 -3.29 6.90 11.10
N VAL A 272 -2.61 7.74 11.88
CA VAL A 272 -1.19 7.55 12.18
C VAL A 272 -0.93 6.29 13.01
N LEU A 273 -1.76 6.00 14.01
CA LEU A 273 -1.60 4.80 14.82
C LEU A 273 -1.87 3.53 13.99
N THR A 274 -2.89 3.54 13.13
CA THR A 274 -3.14 2.40 12.24
C THR A 274 -1.98 2.19 11.27
N THR A 275 -1.41 3.26 10.73
CA THR A 275 -0.20 3.20 9.90
C THR A 275 1.00 2.59 10.64
N LEU A 276 1.23 2.97 11.91
CA LEU A 276 2.27 2.37 12.74
C LEU A 276 2.02 0.87 12.95
N LEU A 277 0.80 0.50 13.34
CA LEU A 277 0.43 -0.89 13.59
C LEU A 277 0.54 -1.75 12.32
N PHE A 278 0.20 -1.18 11.16
CA PHE A 278 0.45 -1.81 9.87
C PHE A 278 1.93 -2.03 9.61
N ALA A 279 2.77 -0.99 9.78
CA ALA A 279 4.20 -1.13 9.56
C ALA A 279 4.81 -2.24 10.44
N CYS A 280 4.39 -2.31 11.71
CA CYS A 280 4.80 -3.39 12.61
C CYS A 280 4.28 -4.76 12.15
N ALA A 281 2.99 -4.89 11.85
CA ALA A 281 2.40 -6.16 11.41
C ALA A 281 3.02 -6.67 10.10
N TYR A 282 3.28 -5.77 9.17
CA TYR A 282 3.87 -6.07 7.86
C TYR A 282 5.34 -6.49 8.00
N LEU A 283 6.14 -5.78 8.82
CA LEU A 283 7.51 -6.17 9.14
C LEU A 283 7.55 -7.57 9.78
N VAL A 284 6.72 -7.82 10.80
CA VAL A 284 6.65 -9.13 11.47
C VAL A 284 6.25 -10.22 10.48
N ALA A 285 5.24 -9.98 9.65
CA ALA A 285 4.77 -10.96 8.67
C ALA A 285 5.88 -11.36 7.68
N PHE A 286 6.61 -10.40 7.11
CA PHE A 286 7.70 -10.69 6.17
C PHE A 286 8.92 -11.31 6.85
N SER A 287 9.26 -10.87 8.06
CA SER A 287 10.32 -11.47 8.86
C SER A 287 10.04 -12.94 9.17
N LEU A 288 8.78 -13.31 9.47
CA LEU A 288 8.37 -14.70 9.69
C LEU A 288 8.18 -15.49 8.39
N ALA A 289 7.79 -14.82 7.30
CA ALA A 289 7.59 -15.48 6.02
C ALA A 289 8.92 -16.01 5.44
N GLY A 290 10.05 -15.36 5.72
CA GLY A 290 11.37 -15.82 5.25
C GLY A 290 11.48 -15.88 3.73
N VAL A 291 10.77 -14.98 3.04
CA VAL A 291 10.78 -14.88 1.59
C VAL A 291 11.85 -13.90 1.11
N GLU A 292 12.37 -14.15 -0.09
CA GLU A 292 13.24 -13.21 -0.77
C GLU A 292 12.54 -11.85 -0.94
N VAL A 293 13.31 -10.80 -0.71
CA VAL A 293 12.80 -9.43 -0.61
C VAL A 293 13.13 -8.68 -1.88
N TYR A 294 12.10 -8.11 -2.46
CA TYR A 294 12.14 -7.33 -3.70
C TYR A 294 11.62 -5.93 -3.42
N ALA A 295 12.01 -4.96 -4.25
CA ALA A 295 11.71 -3.54 -4.04
C ALA A 295 10.20 -3.25 -3.88
N TRP A 296 9.33 -3.96 -4.60
CA TRP A 296 7.87 -3.79 -4.48
C TRP A 296 7.29 -4.23 -3.13
N TYR A 297 7.94 -5.14 -2.40
CA TYR A 297 7.52 -5.47 -1.04
C TYR A 297 7.82 -4.34 -0.04
N LEU A 298 8.76 -3.44 -0.36
CA LEU A 298 9.14 -2.32 0.51
C LEU A 298 8.26 -1.08 0.32
N ALA A 299 7.62 -0.91 -0.85
CA ALA A 299 6.81 0.27 -1.15
C ALA A 299 5.67 0.58 -0.13
N PRO A 300 4.92 -0.42 0.38
CA PRO A 300 3.93 -0.19 1.43
C PRO A 300 4.55 0.32 2.74
N LEU A 301 5.73 -0.17 3.10
CA LEU A 301 6.46 0.32 4.28
C LEU A 301 7.06 1.71 4.06
N GLN A 302 7.54 2.01 2.86
CA GLN A 302 8.01 3.34 2.51
C GLN A 302 6.88 4.36 2.65
N ALA A 303 5.68 4.06 2.14
CA ALA A 303 4.50 4.90 2.31
C ALA A 303 4.10 5.06 3.79
N ALA A 304 4.09 3.97 4.56
CA ALA A 304 3.81 4.03 5.99
C ALA A 304 4.85 4.86 6.75
N GLY A 305 6.13 4.65 6.46
CA GLY A 305 7.26 5.38 7.05
C GLY A 305 7.18 6.88 6.77
N ALA A 306 6.82 7.27 5.55
CA ALA A 306 6.65 8.67 5.20
C ALA A 306 5.48 9.34 5.94
N VAL A 307 4.36 8.64 6.14
CA VAL A 307 3.27 9.13 6.99
C VAL A 307 3.74 9.32 8.44
N LEU A 308 4.50 8.38 9.00
CA LEU A 308 5.04 8.50 10.37
C LEU A 308 6.03 9.67 10.48
N ALA A 309 6.93 9.81 9.51
CA ALA A 309 7.87 10.92 9.42
C ALA A 309 7.16 12.27 9.29
N GLY A 310 6.15 12.38 8.42
CA GLY A 310 5.32 13.57 8.28
C GLY A 310 4.57 13.95 9.57
N HIS A 311 4.09 12.95 10.32
CA HIS A 311 3.48 13.18 11.62
C HIS A 311 4.50 13.77 12.62
N GLY A 312 5.71 13.18 12.68
CA GLY A 312 6.77 13.71 13.53
C GLY A 312 7.17 15.13 13.16
N PHE A 313 7.35 15.39 11.86
CA PHE A 313 7.70 16.70 11.34
C PHE A 313 6.65 17.76 11.69
N ALA A 314 5.36 17.46 11.51
CA ALA A 314 4.29 18.39 11.86
C ALA A 314 4.31 18.80 13.33
N ARG A 315 4.67 17.89 14.23
CA ARG A 315 4.70 18.18 15.67
C ARG A 315 5.89 19.06 16.05
N VAL A 316 7.06 18.78 15.50
CA VAL A 316 8.26 19.63 15.67
C VAL A 316 8.01 21.02 15.09
N TRP A 317 7.40 21.09 13.90
CA TRP A 317 7.01 22.36 13.29
C TRP A 317 6.06 23.16 14.19
N ALA A 318 5.03 22.51 14.74
CA ALA A 318 4.07 23.16 15.62
C ALA A 318 4.67 23.59 16.98
N SER A 319 5.71 22.92 17.49
CA SER A 319 6.43 23.39 18.69
C SER A 319 7.28 24.63 18.39
N LEU A 320 7.99 24.63 17.26
CA LEU A 320 8.80 25.78 16.85
C LEU A 320 7.96 27.02 16.54
N ALA A 321 6.81 26.84 15.88
CA ALA A 321 5.89 27.93 15.57
C ALA A 321 5.26 28.58 16.82
N ARG A 322 5.07 27.81 17.91
CA ARG A 322 4.55 28.31 19.19
C ARG A 322 5.61 29.04 20.02
N GLY A 323 6.89 28.74 19.83
CA GLY A 323 8.00 29.36 20.54
C GLY A 323 8.46 30.71 19.97
N ARG A 324 7.90 31.17 18.84
CA ARG A 324 8.22 32.49 18.30
C ARG A 324 7.45 33.57 19.06
N PRO A 325 8.10 34.60 19.62
CA PRO A 325 7.41 35.76 20.16
C PRO A 325 6.55 36.38 19.05
N ARG A 326 5.29 36.71 19.37
CA ARG A 326 4.43 37.46 18.45
C ARG A 326 5.03 38.86 18.29
N PRO A 327 5.14 39.39 17.06
CA PRO A 327 5.56 40.76 16.83
C PRO A 327 4.58 41.76 17.45
#